data_AF-A0A537FGT2-F1
#
_entry.id   AF-A0A537FGT2-F1
#
_cell.length_a   1.000
_cell.length_b   1.000
_cell.length_c   1.000
_cell.angle_alpha   90.00
_cell.angle_beta   90.00
_cell.angle_gamma   90.00
#
_symmetry.space_group_name_H-M   'P 1'
#
loop_
_entity.id
_entity.type
_entity.pdbx_description
1 polymer ?
#
loop_
_entity_poly.entity_id
_entity_poly.type
_entity_poly.pdbx_seq_one_letter_code
_entity_poly.pdbx_strand_id
1 'polypeptide(L)'
;MVIRVKIVVVKFQPPETYGGFVSKTVNPVLDHFSHFLILDSDTTYEFSADNIAEQFGTADIVGFTVVSSSRIFRAWERMTYWLKLSPRVRGAAMLLSSDFLRRIGGYPVGEFVDTILLQNRAEIQYPFWKTLLHSIFRVRPFVLLSYVFHRLPKREK
;
A
#
# COMPACT_ATOMS: atom_id res chain seq x y z
N MET A 1 20.93 -8.87 -17.79
CA MET A 1 20.26 -7.58 -17.53
C MET A 1 21.05 -6.88 -16.43
N VAL A 2 21.43 -5.61 -16.60
CA VAL A 2 22.11 -4.86 -15.53
C VAL A 2 21.04 -4.39 -14.55
N ILE A 3 21.16 -4.78 -13.27
CA ILE A 3 20.20 -4.37 -12.25
C ILE A 3 20.50 -2.93 -11.84
N ARG A 4 19.44 -2.11 -11.90
CA ARG A 4 19.46 -0.70 -11.51
C ARG A 4 18.13 -0.38 -10.86
N VAL A 5 18.14 -0.17 -9.56
CA VAL A 5 16.92 0.16 -8.82
C VAL A 5 16.80 1.66 -8.64
N LYS A 6 15.65 2.24 -9.03
CA LYS A 6 15.30 3.61 -8.67
C LYS A 6 14.47 3.60 -7.39
N ILE A 7 14.93 4.29 -6.36
CA ILE A 7 14.15 4.52 -5.15
C ILE A 7 13.24 5.73 -5.38
N VAL A 8 11.95 5.56 -5.13
CA VAL A 8 10.90 6.58 -5.22
C VAL A 8 10.32 6.76 -3.83
N VAL A 9 10.68 7.86 -3.18
CA VAL A 9 10.10 8.25 -1.88
C VAL A 9 8.90 9.14 -2.14
N VAL A 10 7.73 8.68 -1.71
CA VAL A 10 6.46 9.35 -1.98
C VAL A 10 6.30 10.57 -1.09
N LYS A 11 6.14 11.74 -1.73
CA LYS A 11 5.94 13.04 -1.09
C LYS A 11 5.04 13.93 -1.95
N PHE A 12 3.76 13.59 -2.04
CA PHE A 12 2.78 14.39 -2.79
C PHE A 12 2.06 15.37 -1.87
N GLN A 13 1.56 16.47 -2.46
CA GLN A 13 0.68 17.43 -1.78
C GLN A 13 -0.57 17.64 -2.62
N PRO A 14 -1.77 17.75 -2.01
CA PRO A 14 -2.99 18.05 -2.75
C PRO A 14 -2.83 19.31 -3.62
N PRO A 15 -3.36 19.33 -4.86
CA PRO A 15 -4.35 18.40 -5.41
C PRO A 15 -3.75 17.12 -6.05
N GLU A 16 -2.43 16.92 -5.99
CA GLU A 16 -1.79 15.73 -6.56
C GLU A 16 -2.19 14.46 -5.83
N THR A 17 -2.41 13.37 -6.57
CA THR A 17 -2.69 12.04 -6.01
C THR A 17 -1.40 11.25 -5.87
N TYR A 18 -1.41 10.23 -5.00
CA TYR A 18 -0.32 9.26 -4.90
C TYR A 18 0.07 8.69 -6.27
N GLY A 19 -0.91 8.17 -7.02
CA GLY A 19 -0.68 7.58 -8.34
C GLY A 19 -0.13 8.59 -9.33
N GLY A 20 -0.62 9.82 -9.31
CA GLY A 20 -0.11 10.92 -10.14
C GLY A 20 1.35 11.25 -9.85
N PHE A 21 1.73 11.37 -8.57
CA PHE A 21 3.10 11.63 -8.16
C PHE A 21 4.06 10.52 -8.60
N VAL A 22 3.71 9.26 -8.34
CA VAL A 22 4.55 8.11 -8.69
C VAL A 22 4.65 7.97 -10.21
N SER A 23 3.52 8.07 -10.92
CA SER A 23 3.46 7.99 -12.39
C SER A 23 4.34 9.05 -13.06
N LYS A 24 4.25 10.30 -12.61
CA LYS A 24 5.09 11.41 -13.09
C LYS A 24 6.59 11.19 -12.83
N THR A 25 6.93 10.44 -11.80
CA THR A 25 8.33 10.14 -11.43
C THR A 25 8.88 8.92 -12.16
N VAL A 26 8.07 7.86 -12.30
CA VAL A 26 8.47 6.54 -12.80
C VAL A 26 8.43 6.49 -14.33
N ASN A 27 7.32 6.90 -14.94
CA ASN A 27 7.08 6.70 -16.37
C ASN A 27 8.14 7.35 -17.27
N PRO A 28 8.63 8.58 -17.00
CA PRO A 28 9.64 9.22 -17.85
C PRO A 28 11.01 8.52 -17.84
N VAL A 29 11.28 7.67 -16.85
CA VAL A 29 12.57 6.99 -16.67
C VAL A 29 12.42 5.47 -16.66
N LEU A 30 11.27 4.95 -17.10
CA LEU A 30 10.95 3.52 -17.07
C LEU A 30 12.01 2.67 -17.76
N ASP A 31 12.61 3.18 -18.84
CA ASP A 31 13.62 2.46 -19.62
C ASP A 31 15.05 2.54 -19.07
N HIS A 32 15.28 3.39 -18.08
CA HIS A 32 16.62 3.60 -17.51
C HIS A 32 16.91 2.70 -16.30
N PHE A 33 15.87 2.11 -15.72
CA PHE A 33 15.94 1.30 -14.50
C PHE A 33 15.33 -0.06 -14.74
N SER A 34 15.82 -1.09 -14.04
CA SER A 34 15.23 -2.43 -14.11
C SER A 34 14.10 -2.61 -13.08
N HIS A 35 14.18 -1.90 -11.95
CA HIS A 35 13.16 -1.94 -10.91
C HIS A 35 12.96 -0.57 -10.25
N PHE A 36 11.80 -0.40 -9.62
CA PHE A 36 11.42 0.78 -8.86
C PHE A 36 11.02 0.36 -7.44
N LEU A 37 11.74 0.86 -6.43
CA LEU A 37 11.39 0.69 -5.03
C LEU A 37 10.58 1.90 -4.56
N ILE A 38 9.30 1.70 -4.27
CA ILE A 38 8.41 2.78 -3.82
C ILE A 38 8.24 2.71 -2.31
N LEU A 39 8.52 3.82 -1.63
CA LEU A 39 8.51 3.94 -0.17
C LEU A 39 7.73 5.17 0.27
N ASP A 40 7.10 5.10 1.43
CA ASP A 40 6.60 6.30 2.10
C ASP A 40 7.76 7.07 2.74
N SER A 41 7.57 8.37 2.94
CA SER A 41 8.59 9.26 3.49
C SER A 41 9.05 8.93 4.92
N ASP A 42 8.24 8.19 5.66
CA ASP A 42 8.47 7.77 7.05
C ASP A 42 8.87 6.30 7.17
N THR A 43 9.13 5.62 6.04
CA THR A 43 9.56 4.22 6.03
C THR A 43 11.07 4.10 6.17
N THR A 44 11.52 3.30 7.14
CA THR A 44 12.92 2.89 7.29
C THR A 44 13.09 1.42 6.89
N TYR A 45 14.27 1.07 6.35
CA TYR A 45 14.60 -0.29 5.95
C TYR A 45 16.11 -0.54 6.07
N GLU A 46 16.51 -1.80 6.28
CA GLU A 46 17.90 -2.20 6.51
C GLU A 46 18.45 -3.10 5.38
N PHE A 47 17.76 -3.19 4.24
CA PHE A 47 18.16 -4.03 3.11
C PHE A 47 18.73 -3.21 1.94
N SER A 48 19.56 -3.84 1.10
CA SER A 48 19.98 -3.29 -0.19
C SER A 48 18.91 -3.55 -1.25
N ALA A 49 18.40 -2.48 -1.87
CA ALA A 49 17.37 -2.59 -2.91
C ALA A 49 17.87 -3.38 -4.13
N ASP A 50 19.14 -3.18 -4.51
CA ASP A 50 19.77 -3.90 -5.62
C ASP A 50 19.90 -5.40 -5.32
N ASN A 51 20.26 -5.77 -4.08
CA ASN A 51 20.35 -7.18 -3.69
C ASN A 51 18.96 -7.87 -3.72
N ILE A 52 17.90 -7.17 -3.31
CA ILE A 52 16.54 -7.70 -3.40
C ILE A 52 16.13 -7.85 -4.88
N ALA A 53 16.44 -6.87 -5.73
CA ALA A 53 16.19 -6.96 -7.16
C ALA A 53 17.00 -8.09 -7.83
N GLU A 54 18.21 -8.38 -7.36
CA GLU A 54 19.00 -9.55 -7.80
C GLU A 54 18.35 -10.86 -7.37
N GLN A 55 17.97 -10.96 -6.10
CA GLN A 55 17.38 -12.17 -5.53
C GLN A 55 16.02 -12.50 -6.15
N PHE A 56 15.22 -11.48 -6.46
CA PHE A 56 13.85 -11.63 -6.94
C PHE A 56 13.64 -11.05 -8.35
N GLY A 57 14.68 -10.97 -9.18
CA GLY A 57 14.64 -10.24 -10.46
C GLY A 57 13.69 -10.79 -11.53
N THR A 58 13.08 -11.95 -11.29
CA THR A 58 12.01 -12.52 -12.13
C THR A 58 10.61 -12.19 -11.63
N ALA A 59 10.48 -11.65 -10.42
CA ALA A 59 9.21 -11.27 -9.84
C ALA A 59 8.76 -9.91 -10.40
N ASP A 60 7.50 -9.85 -10.81
CA ASP A 60 6.89 -8.58 -11.24
C ASP A 60 6.84 -7.57 -10.10
N ILE A 61 6.54 -8.07 -8.90
CA ILE A 61 6.28 -7.28 -7.70
C ILE A 61 6.81 -8.02 -6.47
N VAL A 62 7.59 -7.32 -5.66
CA VAL A 62 8.00 -7.78 -4.32
C VAL A 62 7.40 -6.84 -3.29
N GLY A 63 6.45 -7.33 -2.52
CA GLY A 63 5.85 -6.59 -1.42
C GLY A 63 6.63 -6.79 -0.12
N PHE A 64 6.87 -5.72 0.62
CA PHE A 64 7.55 -5.80 1.91
C PHE A 64 6.55 -5.77 3.08
N THR A 65 6.88 -6.50 4.15
CA THR A 65 6.11 -6.41 5.39
C THR A 65 6.55 -5.16 6.15
N VAL A 66 5.75 -4.10 6.10
CA VAL A 66 5.98 -2.89 6.91
C VAL A 66 5.40 -3.11 8.30
N VAL A 67 6.21 -2.85 9.32
CA VAL A 67 5.77 -2.92 10.71
C VAL A 67 5.56 -1.49 11.21
N SER A 68 4.31 -1.10 11.45
CA SER A 68 4.00 0.23 12.00
C SER A 68 4.76 0.48 13.29
N SER A 69 5.25 1.70 13.55
CA SER A 69 5.85 2.03 14.85
C SER A 69 4.83 1.96 16.01
N SER A 70 3.54 2.11 15.73
CA SER A 70 2.46 2.09 16.74
C SER A 70 2.06 0.67 17.16
N ARG A 71 2.22 0.35 18.45
CA ARG A 71 1.80 -0.96 19.02
C ARG A 71 0.30 -1.22 18.88
N ILE A 72 -0.53 -0.18 19.02
CA ILE A 72 -1.99 -0.27 18.88
C ILE A 72 -2.34 -0.58 17.42
N PHE A 73 -1.70 0.11 16.48
CA PHE A 73 -1.92 -0.15 15.05
C PHE A 73 -1.48 -1.56 14.65
N ARG A 74 -0.34 -2.06 15.17
CA ARG A 74 0.09 -3.45 14.97
C ARG A 74 -0.96 -4.46 15.46
N ALA A 75 -1.52 -4.26 16.64
CA ALA A 75 -2.52 -5.15 17.21
C ALA A 75 -3.81 -5.13 16.37
N TRP A 76 -4.28 -3.95 16.00
CA TRP A 76 -5.43 -3.77 15.13
C TRP A 76 -5.22 -4.40 13.75
N GLU A 77 -4.07 -4.16 13.11
CA GLU A 77 -3.72 -4.73 11.81
C GLU A 77 -3.63 -6.27 11.85
N ARG A 78 -3.10 -6.83 12.95
CA ARG A 78 -3.07 -8.28 13.16
C ARG A 78 -4.49 -8.86 13.23
N MET A 79 -5.40 -8.18 13.92
CA MET A 79 -6.81 -8.61 14.01
C MET A 79 -7.52 -8.55 12.66
N THR A 80 -7.35 -7.46 11.89
CA THR A 80 -8.01 -7.31 10.59
C THR A 80 -7.57 -8.36 9.58
N TYR A 81 -6.29 -8.71 9.53
CA TYR A 81 -5.80 -9.81 8.68
C TYR A 81 -6.16 -11.19 9.21
N TRP A 82 -6.15 -11.41 10.53
CA TRP A 82 -6.58 -12.69 11.11
C TRP A 82 -8.04 -13.00 10.75
N LEU A 83 -8.90 -11.99 10.81
CA LEU A 83 -10.30 -12.08 10.40
C LEU A 83 -10.51 -12.11 8.87
N LYS A 84 -9.44 -12.08 8.06
CA LYS A 84 -9.46 -12.02 6.59
C LYS A 84 -10.38 -10.91 6.06
N LEU A 85 -10.48 -9.79 6.78
CA LEU A 85 -11.42 -8.72 6.45
C LEU A 85 -11.00 -7.96 5.19
N SER A 86 -9.70 -7.86 4.93
CA SER A 86 -9.18 -7.24 3.72
C SER A 86 -7.97 -8.01 3.16
N PRO A 87 -7.75 -7.98 1.84
CA PRO A 87 -6.45 -8.33 1.28
C PRO A 87 -5.36 -7.41 1.87
N ARG A 88 -4.12 -7.89 1.92
CA ARG A 88 -2.95 -7.04 2.22
C ARG A 88 -2.67 -6.17 1.01
N VAL A 89 -3.26 -4.99 0.98
CA VAL A 89 -3.04 -3.93 -0.02
C VAL A 89 -2.05 -2.97 0.62
N ARG A 90 -0.85 -2.83 0.07
CA ARG A 90 0.16 -1.90 0.55
C ARG A 90 0.61 -1.00 -0.59
N GLY A 91 0.02 0.20 -0.63
CA GLY A 91 0.27 1.17 -1.70
C GLY A 91 1.74 1.57 -1.78
N ALA A 92 2.44 1.64 -0.65
CA ALA A 92 3.87 1.89 -0.52
C ALA A 92 4.60 0.69 0.14
N ALA A 93 5.93 0.66 0.00
CA ALA A 93 6.82 -0.47 0.32
C ALA A 93 6.66 -1.65 -0.64
N MET A 94 6.90 -1.37 -1.92
CA MET A 94 6.94 -2.38 -2.97
C MET A 94 8.13 -2.15 -3.90
N LEU A 95 8.74 -3.23 -4.36
CA LEU A 95 9.66 -3.23 -5.49
C LEU A 95 8.89 -3.70 -6.72
N LEU A 96 8.90 -2.91 -7.79
CA LEU A 96 8.21 -3.19 -9.05
C LEU A 96 9.23 -3.39 -10.16
N SER A 97 9.07 -4.45 -10.97
CA SER A 97 9.85 -4.64 -12.19
C SER A 97 9.41 -3.66 -13.27
N SER A 98 10.37 -3.09 -13.99
CA SER A 98 10.10 -2.24 -15.17
C SER A 98 9.39 -3.02 -16.27
N ASP A 99 9.67 -4.32 -16.42
CA ASP A 99 9.02 -5.15 -17.43
C ASP A 99 7.53 -5.33 -17.12
N PHE A 100 7.19 -5.53 -15.85
CA PHE A 100 5.79 -5.55 -15.42
C PHE A 100 5.11 -4.21 -15.71
N LEU A 101 5.73 -3.10 -15.33
CA LEU A 101 5.19 -1.76 -15.59
C LEU A 101 4.99 -1.51 -17.09
N ARG A 102 5.93 -1.91 -17.95
CA ARG A 102 5.76 -1.84 -19.41
C ARG A 102 4.56 -2.64 -19.89
N ARG A 103 4.38 -3.88 -19.39
CA ARG A 103 3.24 -4.73 -19.77
C ARG A 103 1.88 -4.12 -19.42
N ILE A 104 1.81 -3.33 -18.35
CA ILE A 104 0.56 -2.65 -17.94
C ILE A 104 0.44 -1.22 -18.48
N GLY A 105 1.36 -0.75 -19.33
CA GLY A 105 1.31 0.59 -19.93
C GLY A 105 1.89 1.72 -19.06
N GLY A 106 2.70 1.37 -18.06
CA GLY A 106 3.33 2.29 -17.11
C GLY A 106 2.67 2.27 -15.73
N TYR A 107 3.15 3.14 -14.84
CA TYR A 107 2.55 3.30 -13.51
C TYR A 107 1.22 4.10 -13.62
N PRO A 108 0.11 3.59 -13.05
CA PRO A 108 -1.21 4.20 -13.14
C PRO A 108 -1.33 5.52 -12.36
N VAL A 109 -2.12 6.47 -12.88
CA VAL A 109 -2.33 7.80 -12.28
C VAL A 109 -3.43 7.80 -11.21
N GLY A 110 -4.49 7.00 -11.41
CA GLY A 110 -5.70 7.04 -10.57
C GLY A 110 -5.81 5.94 -9.51
N GLU A 111 -5.13 4.82 -9.68
CA GLU A 111 -5.22 3.65 -8.81
C GLU A 111 -3.85 3.25 -8.29
N PHE A 112 -3.80 2.65 -7.10
CA PHE A 112 -2.57 2.04 -6.63
C PHE A 112 -2.31 0.73 -7.38
N VAL A 113 -1.06 0.41 -7.69
CA VAL A 113 -0.70 -0.81 -8.44
C VAL A 113 -1.18 -2.09 -7.74
N ASP A 114 -1.14 -2.12 -6.41
CA ASP A 114 -1.70 -3.22 -5.62
C ASP A 114 -3.23 -3.33 -5.73
N THR A 115 -3.93 -2.21 -5.95
CA THR A 115 -5.37 -2.18 -6.20
C THR A 115 -5.70 -2.76 -7.58
N ILE A 116 -4.89 -2.46 -8.61
CA ILE A 116 -5.02 -3.09 -9.93
C ILE A 116 -4.81 -4.60 -9.85
N LEU A 117 -3.79 -5.06 -9.11
CA LEU A 117 -3.58 -6.50 -8.89
C LEU A 117 -4.75 -7.15 -8.16
N LEU A 118 -5.34 -6.45 -7.20
CA LEU A 118 -6.48 -6.95 -6.46
C LEU A 118 -7.72 -7.01 -7.32
N GLN A 119 -8.03 -5.96 -8.08
CA GLN A 119 -9.16 -5.94 -9.02
C GLN A 119 -9.04 -7.04 -10.08
N ASN A 120 -7.84 -7.28 -10.62
CA ASN A 120 -7.59 -8.40 -11.55
C ASN A 120 -7.73 -9.78 -10.88
N ARG A 121 -7.57 -9.87 -9.55
CA ARG A 121 -7.85 -11.07 -8.76
C ARG A 121 -9.28 -11.11 -8.20
N ALA A 122 -10.08 -10.07 -8.43
CA ALA A 122 -11.30 -9.82 -7.67
C ALA A 122 -12.54 -9.55 -8.52
N GLU A 123 -13.08 -10.61 -9.12
CA GLU A 123 -14.51 -10.86 -8.93
C GLU A 123 -14.76 -11.27 -7.46
N ILE A 124 -14.58 -10.37 -6.49
CA ILE A 124 -14.87 -10.73 -5.09
C ILE A 124 -16.34 -10.43 -4.79
N GLN A 125 -17.16 -11.46 -4.91
CA GLN A 125 -18.45 -11.55 -4.23
C GLN A 125 -18.20 -11.70 -2.71
N TYR A 126 -18.10 -10.58 -1.97
CA TYR A 126 -18.03 -10.63 -0.51
C TYR A 126 -19.44 -10.85 0.09
N PRO A 127 -19.63 -11.83 0.99
CA PRO A 127 -20.86 -11.98 1.77
C PRO A 127 -21.13 -10.74 2.64
N PHE A 128 -22.40 -10.36 2.79
CA PHE A 128 -22.86 -9.20 3.59
C PHE A 128 -22.14 -9.06 4.94
N TRP A 129 -21.98 -10.16 5.68
CA TRP A 129 -21.34 -10.17 6.98
C TRP A 129 -19.85 -9.81 6.95
N LYS A 130 -19.13 -10.19 5.88
CA LYS A 130 -17.73 -9.76 5.70
C LYS A 130 -17.68 -8.27 5.39
N THR A 131 -18.59 -7.75 4.56
CA THR A 131 -18.69 -6.32 4.26
C THR A 131 -19.05 -5.49 5.50
N LEU A 132 -19.95 -5.99 6.35
CA LEU A 132 -20.33 -5.34 7.61
C LEU A 132 -19.17 -5.30 8.61
N LEU A 133 -18.50 -6.43 8.85
CA LEU A 133 -17.31 -6.50 9.70
C LEU A 133 -16.20 -5.60 9.16
N HIS A 134 -15.99 -5.61 7.85
CA HIS A 134 -15.03 -4.73 7.19
C HIS A 134 -15.37 -3.25 7.41
N SER A 135 -16.64 -2.86 7.36
CA SER A 135 -17.07 -1.49 7.68
C SER A 135 -16.77 -1.10 9.14
N ILE A 136 -17.14 -1.95 10.11
CA ILE A 136 -16.96 -1.68 11.54
C ILE A 136 -15.47 -1.59 11.91
N PHE A 137 -14.65 -2.50 11.39
CA PHE A 137 -13.25 -2.61 11.79
C PHE A 137 -12.30 -1.75 10.95
N ARG A 138 -12.58 -1.52 9.65
CA ARG A 138 -11.71 -0.76 8.75
C ARG A 138 -11.99 0.74 8.77
N VAL A 139 -13.25 1.17 8.94
CA VAL A 139 -13.64 2.59 8.86
C VAL A 139 -13.45 3.32 10.19
N ARG A 140 -12.39 2.96 10.93
CA ARG A 140 -11.91 3.63 12.15
C ARG A 140 -12.81 3.41 13.37
N PRO A 141 -12.78 2.21 13.99
CA PRO A 141 -13.43 1.98 15.28
C PRO A 141 -12.97 2.98 16.35
N PHE A 142 -11.74 3.51 16.26
CA PHE A 142 -11.26 4.57 17.16
C PHE A 142 -11.85 5.96 16.89
N VAL A 143 -12.25 6.29 15.66
CA VAL A 143 -12.99 7.53 15.38
C VAL A 143 -14.44 7.39 15.82
N LEU A 144 -15.05 6.21 15.64
CA LEU A 144 -16.37 5.90 16.19
C LEU A 144 -16.35 5.92 17.74
N LEU A 145 -15.36 5.28 18.37
CA LEU A 145 -15.15 5.32 19.82
C LEU A 145 -14.89 6.74 20.29
N SER A 146 -14.04 7.51 19.59
CA SER A 146 -13.81 8.93 19.89
C SER A 146 -15.12 9.72 19.82
N TYR A 147 -15.95 9.50 18.80
CA TYR A 147 -17.26 10.14 18.66
C TYR A 147 -18.22 9.74 19.78
N VAL A 148 -18.30 8.47 20.14
CA VAL A 148 -19.15 7.96 21.23
C VAL A 148 -18.68 8.48 22.60
N PHE A 149 -17.37 8.47 22.87
CA PHE A 149 -16.82 8.95 24.13
C PHE A 149 -16.81 10.49 24.26
N HIS A 150 -16.73 11.25 23.16
CA HIS A 150 -16.83 12.73 23.19
C HIS A 150 -18.27 13.26 23.08
N ARG A 151 -19.23 12.47 22.64
CA ARG A 151 -20.60 12.94 22.37
C ARG A 151 -21.68 12.32 23.26
N LEU A 152 -21.31 11.49 24.23
CA LEU A 152 -22.21 11.22 25.35
C LEU A 152 -22.10 12.40 26.32
N PRO A 153 -23.19 13.17 26.55
CA PRO A 153 -23.14 14.26 27.53
C PRO A 153 -22.74 13.64 28.86
N LYS A 154 -21.73 14.22 29.52
CA LYS A 154 -21.48 13.93 30.92
C LYS A 154 -22.79 14.23 31.63
N ARG A 155 -23.49 13.19 32.10
CA ARG A 155 -24.55 13.37 33.09
C ARG A 155 -23.86 14.03 34.28
N GLU A 156 -24.12 15.33 34.43
CA GLU A 156 -23.85 16.03 35.68
C GLU A 156 -24.57 15.24 36.79
N LYS A 157 -23.79 14.81 37.78
CA LYS A 157 -24.30 14.33 39.06
C LYS A 157 -24.23 15.48 40.03
#